data_AF-A0A8D2NYZ6-F1
#
_entry.id   AF-A0A8D2NYZ6-F1
#
_cell.length_a   1.000
_cell.length_b   1.000
_cell.length_c   1.000
_cell.angle_alpha   90.00
_cell.angle_beta   90.00
_cell.angle_gamma   90.00
#
_symmetry.space_group_name_H-M   'P 1'
#
loop_
_entity.id
_entity.type
_entity.pdbx_description
1 polymer ?
#
loop_
_entity_poly.entity_id
_entity_poly.type
_entity_poly.pdbx_seq_one_letter_code
_entity_poly.pdbx_strand_id
1 'polypeptide(L)'
;MVTGLQDIDKCRQQLHDISVPLEVFEYIDQGRNPQLYTKECLERALAKNEQYNAVILLIQELTKVFPEDMAKYKAIRGEDPPP
;
A
#
# COMPACT_ATOMS: atom_id res chain seq x y z
N MET A 1 5.95 -35.71 19.15
CA MET A 1 5.12 -34.97 18.17
C MET A 1 4.02 -34.17 18.85
N VAL A 2 3.22 -34.77 19.74
CA VAL A 2 2.14 -34.07 20.48
C VAL A 2 2.65 -32.94 21.38
N THR A 3 3.78 -33.14 22.07
CA THR A 3 4.41 -32.12 22.91
C THR A 3 4.86 -30.87 22.14
N GLY A 4 5.41 -31.05 20.93
CA GLY A 4 5.83 -29.92 20.09
C GLY A 4 4.66 -29.03 19.64
N LEU A 5 3.50 -29.61 19.35
CA LEU A 5 2.29 -28.84 19.01
C LEU A 5 1.75 -28.05 20.22
N GLN A 6 1.84 -28.62 21.43
CA GLN A 6 1.45 -27.93 22.66
C GLN A 6 2.36 -26.73 22.96
N ASP A 7 3.65 -26.83 22.67
CA ASP A 7 4.58 -25.72 22.86
C ASP A 7 4.36 -24.60 21.83
N ILE A 8 4.01 -24.95 20.58
CA ILE A 8 3.60 -23.96 19.56
C ILE A 8 2.34 -23.19 20.00
N ASP A 9 1.35 -23.88 20.57
CA ASP A 9 0.12 -23.24 21.03
C ASP A 9 0.36 -22.27 22.20
N LYS A 10 1.29 -22.59 23.11
CA LYS A 10 1.74 -21.65 24.15
C LYS A 10 2.42 -20.41 23.55
N CYS A 11 3.24 -20.59 22.50
CA CYS A 11 3.90 -19.49 21.81
C CYS A 11 2.94 -18.63 20.99
N ARG A 12 1.81 -19.17 20.53
CA ARG A 12 0.78 -18.42 19.78
C ARG A 12 0.29 -17.19 20.54
N GLN A 13 0.22 -17.27 21.88
CA GLN A 13 -0.18 -16.15 22.72
C GLN A 13 0.80 -14.96 22.65
N GLN A 14 2.04 -15.18 22.24
CA GLN A 14 3.05 -14.14 22.07
C GLN A 14 2.90 -13.39 20.74
N LEU A 15 2.05 -13.87 19.83
CA LEU A 15 1.87 -13.35 18.47
C LEU A 15 0.48 -12.74 18.27
N HIS A 16 -0.27 -12.47 19.35
CA HIS A 16 -1.65 -11.98 19.27
C HIS A 16 -1.82 -10.68 18.46
N ASP A 17 -0.79 -9.83 18.41
CA ASP A 17 -0.83 -8.55 17.70
C ASP A 17 -0.32 -8.62 16.25
N ILE A 18 -0.03 -9.82 15.74
CA ILE A 18 0.48 -10.02 14.39
C ILE A 18 -0.66 -10.49 13.49
N SER A 19 -1.05 -9.65 12.54
CA SER A 19 -1.94 -10.01 11.44
C SER A 19 -1.12 -10.37 10.20
N VAL A 20 -1.40 -11.52 9.61
CA VAL A 20 -0.78 -11.97 8.36
C VAL A 20 -1.80 -11.80 7.23
N PRO A 21 -1.46 -11.07 6.15
CA PRO A 21 -2.34 -10.94 4.99
C PRO A 21 -2.64 -12.30 4.35
N LEU A 22 -3.89 -12.51 3.91
CA LEU A 22 -4.33 -13.80 3.35
C LEU A 22 -3.63 -14.11 2.03
N GLU A 23 -3.23 -13.08 1.30
CA GLU A 23 -2.52 -13.16 0.03
C GLU A 23 -1.16 -13.86 0.18
N VAL A 24 -0.58 -13.89 1.40
CA VAL A 24 0.65 -14.63 1.68
C VAL A 24 0.44 -16.14 1.57
N PHE A 25 -0.77 -16.64 1.84
CA PHE A 25 -1.06 -18.08 1.72
C PHE A 25 -0.86 -18.60 0.31
N GLU A 26 -1.16 -17.81 -0.72
CA GLU A 26 -0.93 -18.21 -2.11
C GLU A 26 0.56 -18.50 -2.39
N TYR A 27 1.47 -17.75 -1.77
CA TYR A 27 2.90 -17.98 -1.89
C TYR A 27 3.30 -19.28 -1.19
N ILE A 28 2.75 -19.53 0.01
CA ILE A 28 3.02 -20.74 0.79
C ILE A 28 2.52 -21.99 0.04
N ASP A 29 1.28 -21.98 -0.42
CA ASP A 29 0.65 -23.11 -1.11
C ASP A 29 1.37 -23.47 -2.43
N GLN A 30 1.96 -22.47 -3.08
CA GLN A 30 2.78 -22.66 -4.30
C GLN A 30 4.25 -23.02 -4.00
N GLY A 31 4.65 -23.14 -2.73
CA GLY A 31 6.04 -23.39 -2.33
C GLY A 31 6.99 -22.22 -2.60
N ARG A 32 6.46 -21.01 -2.78
CA ARG A 32 7.23 -19.78 -2.96
C ARG A 32 7.59 -19.16 -1.61
N ASN A 33 8.66 -18.37 -1.60
CA ASN A 33 9.07 -17.65 -0.39
C ASN A 33 8.05 -16.54 -0.04
N PRO A 34 7.44 -16.55 1.16
CA PRO A 34 6.51 -15.53 1.63
C PRO A 34 7.07 -14.10 1.63
N GLN A 35 8.40 -13.94 1.74
CA GLN A 35 9.04 -12.63 1.67
C GLN A 35 8.92 -11.95 0.30
N LEU A 36 8.60 -12.71 -0.76
CA LEU A 36 8.32 -12.15 -2.08
C LEU A 36 7.06 -11.28 -2.05
N TYR A 37 6.02 -11.67 -1.30
CA TYR A 37 4.83 -10.84 -1.09
C TYR A 37 5.20 -9.48 -0.49
N THR A 38 6.01 -9.50 0.57
CA THR A 38 6.49 -8.27 1.23
C THR A 38 7.21 -7.37 0.24
N LYS A 39 8.13 -7.94 -0.54
CA LYS A 39 8.88 -7.21 -1.57
C LYS A 39 7.95 -6.57 -2.61
N GLU A 40 7.04 -7.35 -3.18
CA GLU A 40 6.12 -6.86 -4.22
C GLU A 40 5.17 -5.77 -3.70
N CYS A 41 4.73 -5.88 -2.45
CA CYS A 41 3.91 -4.85 -1.81
C CYS A 41 4.67 -3.53 -1.66
N LEU A 42 5.93 -3.59 -1.23
CA LEU A 42 6.78 -2.41 -1.14
C LEU A 42 7.05 -1.79 -2.51
N GLU A 43 7.36 -2.59 -3.52
CA GLU A 43 7.61 -2.13 -4.89
C GLU A 43 6.35 -1.48 -5.51
N ARG A 44 5.18 -2.11 -5.33
CA ARG A 44 3.90 -1.54 -5.79
C ARG A 44 3.57 -0.23 -5.07
N ALA A 45 3.80 -0.14 -3.77
CA ALA A 45 3.58 1.09 -3.01
C ALA A 45 4.51 2.21 -3.49
N LEU A 46 5.78 1.90 -3.73
CA LEU A 46 6.75 2.86 -4.26
C LEU A 46 6.34 3.37 -5.64
N ALA A 47 6.03 2.47 -6.58
CA ALA A 47 5.62 2.85 -7.93
C ALA A 47 4.34 3.71 -7.92
N LYS A 48 3.36 3.38 -7.06
CA LYS A 48 2.14 4.18 -6.90
C LYS A 48 2.43 5.56 -6.32
N ASN A 49 3.38 5.66 -5.39
CA ASN A 49 3.79 6.94 -4.81
C ASN A 49 4.48 7.84 -5.85
N GLU A 50 5.37 7.29 -6.66
CA GLU A 50 6.02 7.99 -7.77
C GLU A 50 4.99 8.49 -8.79
N GLN A 51 4.03 7.65 -9.16
CA GLN A 51 2.93 8.04 -10.06
C GLN A 51 2.09 9.18 -9.47
N TYR A 52 1.74 9.12 -8.19
CA TYR A 52 0.98 10.17 -7.52
C TYR A 52 1.76 11.50 -7.50
N ASN A 53 3.06 11.45 -7.19
CA ASN A 53 3.94 12.61 -7.22
C ASN A 53 4.03 13.23 -8.63
N ALA A 54 4.14 12.41 -9.67
CA ALA A 54 4.15 12.89 -11.05
C ALA A 54 2.84 13.61 -11.42
N VAL A 55 1.69 13.09 -10.98
CA VAL A 55 0.38 13.75 -11.17
C VAL A 55 0.32 15.08 -10.42
N ILE A 56 0.81 15.15 -9.19
CA ILE A 56 0.88 16.41 -8.43
C ILE A 56 1.71 17.45 -9.19
N LEU A 57 2.91 17.08 -9.66
CA LEU A 57 3.79 17.98 -10.41
C LEU A 57 3.12 18.47 -11.70
N LEU A 58 2.42 17.59 -12.42
CA LEU A 58 1.66 17.98 -13.61
C LEU A 58 0.54 18.97 -13.28
N ILE A 59 -0.22 18.74 -12.21
CA ILE A 59 -1.27 19.65 -11.75
C ILE A 59 -0.68 21.02 -11.40
N GLN A 60 0.47 21.06 -10.74
CA GLN A 60 1.18 22.30 -10.41
C GLN A 60 1.60 23.06 -11.68
N GLU A 61 2.20 22.39 -12.66
CA GLU A 61 2.63 23.04 -13.90
C GLU A 61 1.43 23.50 -14.74
N LEU A 62 0.36 22.71 -14.83
CA LEU A 62 -0.88 23.13 -15.50
C LEU A 62 -1.52 24.34 -14.81
N THR A 63 -1.48 24.40 -13.47
CA THR A 63 -1.97 25.57 -12.72
C THR A 63 -1.16 26.83 -13.04
N LYS A 64 0.14 26.68 -13.30
CA LYS A 64 1.04 27.79 -13.67
C LYS A 64 0.83 28.26 -15.11
N VAL A 65 0.68 27.34 -16.07
CA VAL A 65 0.54 27.66 -17.50
C VAL A 65 -0.88 28.08 -17.86
N PHE A 66 -1.90 27.50 -17.21
CA PHE A 66 -3.32 27.71 -17.52
C PHE A 66 -4.13 28.03 -16.25
N PRO A 67 -3.89 29.18 -15.60
CA PRO A 67 -4.49 29.50 -14.29
C PRO A 67 -6.02 29.62 -14.35
N GLU A 68 -6.58 30.20 -15.42
CA GLU A 68 -8.03 30.42 -15.54
C GLU A 68 -8.80 29.10 -15.73
N ASP A 69 -8.28 28.20 -16.57
CA ASP A 69 -8.93 26.91 -16.83
C ASP A 69 -8.74 25.95 -15.66
N MET A 70 -7.59 26.02 -14.97
CA MET A 70 -7.41 25.28 -13.72
C MET A 70 -8.31 25.82 -12.59
N ALA A 71 -8.61 27.11 -12.53
CA ALA A 71 -9.56 27.66 -11.56
C ALA A 71 -11.00 27.13 -11.83
N LYS A 72 -11.42 27.07 -13.10
CA LYS A 72 -12.70 26.44 -13.49
C LYS A 72 -12.73 24.95 -13.14
N TYR A 73 -11.65 24.23 -13.46
CA TYR A 73 -11.51 22.81 -13.12
C TYR A 73 -11.64 22.55 -11.62
N LYS A 74 -10.95 23.33 -10.78
CA LYS A 74 -11.02 23.23 -9.32
C LYS A 74 -12.42 23.52 -8.77
N ALA A 75 -13.12 24.50 -9.34
CA ALA A 75 -14.49 24.83 -8.96
C ALA A 75 -15.48 23.69 -9.27
N ILE A 76 -15.27 22.93 -10.35
CA ILE A 76 -16.10 21.78 -10.72
C ILE A 76 -15.71 20.54 -9.89
N ARG A 77 -14.42 20.35 -9.60
CA ARG A 77 -13.90 19.22 -8.83
C ARG A 77 -14.28 19.30 -7.34
N GLY A 78 -14.58 20.49 -6.81
CA GLY A 78 -14.94 20.69 -5.41
C GLY A 78 -13.76 20.48 -4.45
N GLU A 79 -12.55 20.93 -4.82
CA GLU A 79 -11.38 20.84 -3.94
C GLU A 79 -11.49 21.85 -2.78
N ASP A 80 -11.92 21.38 -1.61
CA ASP A 80 -11.38 21.91 -0.36
C ASP A 80 -9.88 21.57 -0.32
N PRO A 81 -9.01 22.51 0.07
CA PRO A 81 -7.57 22.27 0.08
C PRO A 81 -7.23 21.08 1.00
N PRO A 82 -6.26 20.23 0.63
CA PRO A 82 -5.83 19.14 1.51
C PRO A 82 -5.25 19.73 2.82
N PRO A 83 -5.44 19.06 3.97
CA PRO A 83 -4.88 19.49 5.25
C PRO A 83 -3.33 19.45 5.27
#